data_AF-A0A2U2HGH3-F1
#
_entry.id   AF-A0A2U2HGH3-F1
#
_cell.length_a   1.000
_cell.length_b   1.000
_cell.length_c   1.000
_cell.angle_alpha   90.00
_cell.angle_beta   90.00
_cell.angle_gamma   90.00
#
_symmetry.space_group_name_H-M   'P 1'
#
loop_
_entity.id
_entity.type
_entity.pdbx_description
1 polymer ?
#
loop_
_entity_poly.entity_id
_entity_poly.type
_entity_poly.pdbx_seq_one_letter_code
_entity_poly.pdbx_strand_id
1 'polypeptide(L)'
;MHATYPLLRKTSFPPLKRRALDTLQVNLGYKCNQTCLHCHVNAGPTRKEVMDPKTIDTVIEVLAAGALGTLDLTGGAPEMNPRFRSLVRRARALGVRVIDRCNLTILSEPGYEDLAEFLAAEGVEITASLPCYSQENVDKQRGDGVFERSIAALQALNKLGYGKPGTGLVLNLVYNPQGAVLPPGQQQLEADYKKELAAHFGIEFNQLFVIVNMPIQRFGSTLVSKGQFHDYMALLKANYLEKNLDGVMCRTLVSVDWQGYLYDCDFNQMLGMPAPIGGALRPHLDDLLRHDVDCGSIAIADHCYGCTAGQGSSCGGALA
;
A
#
# COMPACT_ATOMS: atom_id res chain seq x y z
N MET A 1 17.37 13.75 0.17
CA MET A 1 16.79 12.60 -0.55
C MET A 1 17.09 12.77 -2.03
N HIS A 2 17.63 11.76 -2.70
CA HIS A 2 17.89 11.85 -4.14
C HIS A 2 16.60 11.71 -4.94
N ALA A 3 16.42 12.55 -5.97
CA ALA A 3 15.28 12.44 -6.88
C ALA A 3 15.49 11.25 -7.83
N THR A 4 14.62 10.25 -7.76
CA THR A 4 14.73 9.03 -8.60
C THR A 4 13.95 9.13 -9.91
N TYR A 5 12.90 9.95 -9.99
CA TYR A 5 12.09 10.10 -11.20
C TYR A 5 12.89 10.43 -12.47
N PRO A 6 13.91 11.32 -12.45
CA PRO A 6 14.75 11.58 -13.63
C PRO A 6 15.46 10.33 -14.18
N LEU A 7 15.75 9.34 -13.32
CA LEU A 7 16.37 8.06 -13.66
C LEU A 7 15.35 7.03 -14.19
N LEU A 8 14.05 7.25 -13.96
CA LEU A 8 12.97 6.29 -14.25
C LEU A 8 12.07 6.71 -15.42
N ARG A 9 12.01 8.00 -15.75
CA ARG A 9 11.03 8.56 -16.70
C ARG A 9 11.21 8.07 -18.16
N LYS A 10 12.42 7.69 -18.55
CA LYS A 10 12.68 7.11 -19.87
C LYS A 10 12.44 5.61 -19.77
N THR A 11 11.35 5.13 -20.34
CA THR A 11 10.96 3.72 -20.20
C THR A 11 10.62 3.09 -21.55
N SER A 12 10.88 1.78 -21.63
CA SER A 12 10.38 0.87 -22.67
C SER A 12 9.32 -0.08 -22.11
N PHE A 13 8.81 0.19 -20.90
CA PHE A 13 7.76 -0.63 -20.29
C PHE A 13 6.51 -0.64 -21.19
N PRO A 14 5.82 -1.79 -21.36
CA PRO A 14 4.66 -1.86 -22.23
C PRO A 14 3.53 -0.93 -21.79
N PRO A 15 2.80 -0.29 -22.73
CA PRO A 15 1.67 0.56 -22.39
C PRO A 15 0.58 -0.26 -21.70
N LEU A 16 -0.03 0.32 -20.67
CA LEU A 16 -1.14 -0.27 -19.92
C LEU A 16 -2.44 0.50 -20.14
N LYS A 17 -3.55 -0.21 -20.07
CA LYS A 17 -4.90 0.35 -20.10
C LYS A 17 -5.68 -0.04 -18.86
N ARG A 18 -6.41 0.92 -18.33
CA ARG A 18 -7.37 0.74 -17.24
C ARG A 18 -8.52 -0.15 -17.71
N ARG A 19 -9.01 -0.98 -16.81
CA ARG A 19 -10.25 -1.76 -16.89
C ARG A 19 -11.34 -0.98 -16.15
N ALA A 20 -12.46 -1.63 -15.87
CA ALA A 20 -13.46 -1.06 -14.98
C ALA A 20 -12.83 -0.70 -13.63
N LEU A 21 -13.01 0.54 -13.21
CA LEU A 21 -12.53 1.01 -11.91
C LEU A 21 -13.34 0.35 -10.79
N ASP A 22 -12.65 -0.27 -9.83
CA ASP A 22 -13.28 -0.90 -8.66
C ASP A 22 -12.79 -0.26 -7.35
N THR A 23 -11.52 0.11 -7.29
CA THR A 23 -10.87 0.56 -6.06
C THR A 23 -10.46 2.03 -6.13
N LEU A 24 -10.87 2.81 -5.14
CA LEU A 24 -10.29 4.12 -4.87
C LEU A 24 -9.26 3.99 -3.75
N GLN A 25 -7.99 4.18 -4.08
CA GLN A 25 -6.92 4.19 -3.09
C GLN A 25 -6.66 5.63 -2.63
N VAL A 26 -6.75 5.87 -1.33
CA VAL A 26 -6.68 7.22 -0.78
C VAL A 26 -5.50 7.31 0.19
N ASN A 27 -4.52 8.13 -0.17
CA ASN A 27 -3.37 8.43 0.66
C ASN A 27 -3.71 9.59 1.60
N LEU A 28 -3.94 9.29 2.89
CA LEU A 28 -4.46 10.27 3.86
C LEU A 28 -3.41 11.26 4.37
N GLY A 29 -2.17 11.16 3.91
CA GLY A 29 -1.05 11.99 4.33
C GLY A 29 0.21 11.18 4.56
N TYR A 30 1.29 11.86 4.90
CA TYR A 30 2.62 11.25 5.06
C TYR A 30 3.09 11.19 6.52
N LYS A 31 2.27 11.65 7.47
CA LYS A 31 2.53 11.51 8.91
C LYS A 31 2.47 10.03 9.31
N CYS A 32 3.51 9.54 9.97
CA CYS A 32 3.63 8.16 10.44
C CYS A 32 4.40 8.14 11.77
N ASN A 33 4.14 7.17 12.63
CA ASN A 33 4.92 6.95 13.86
C ASN A 33 6.26 6.22 13.62
N GLN A 34 6.53 5.74 12.39
CA GLN A 34 7.76 5.03 12.02
C GLN A 34 8.53 5.73 10.90
N THR A 35 9.83 5.39 10.74
CA THR A 35 10.68 5.85 9.62
C THR A 35 11.36 4.66 8.92
N CYS A 36 10.58 3.74 8.36
CA CYS A 36 11.10 2.47 7.80
C CYS A 36 12.01 2.68 6.58
N LEU A 37 13.12 1.96 6.46
CA LEU A 37 14.10 2.14 5.38
C LEU A 37 13.52 1.92 3.96
N HIS A 38 12.59 0.97 3.83
CA HIS A 38 11.97 0.56 2.56
C HIS A 38 10.75 1.42 2.16
N CYS A 39 10.37 2.43 2.96
CA CYS A 39 9.13 3.18 2.75
C CYS A 39 9.14 3.93 1.42
N HIS A 40 8.28 3.51 0.50
CA HIS A 40 8.10 4.15 -0.80
C HIS A 40 7.35 5.48 -0.71
N VAL A 41 6.67 5.78 0.41
CA VAL A 41 5.96 7.05 0.67
C VAL A 41 6.89 8.13 1.28
N ASN A 42 8.07 7.71 1.77
CA ASN A 42 8.93 8.53 2.62
C ASN A 42 8.19 9.08 3.87
N ALA A 43 7.17 8.37 4.35
CA ALA A 43 6.41 8.79 5.52
C ALA A 43 7.27 8.83 6.80
N GLY A 44 6.85 9.63 7.78
CA GLY A 44 7.58 9.77 9.04
C GLY A 44 6.94 10.72 10.04
N PRO A 45 7.48 10.78 11.27
CA PRO A 45 6.87 11.52 12.39
C PRO A 45 6.93 13.04 12.22
N THR A 46 7.85 13.54 11.40
CA THR A 46 8.06 14.96 11.14
C THR A 46 7.30 15.47 9.91
N ARG A 47 6.61 14.58 9.18
CA ARG A 47 5.79 14.94 8.01
C ARG A 47 4.53 15.68 8.46
N LYS A 48 4.06 16.62 7.64
CA LYS A 48 2.92 17.52 7.94
C LYS A 48 1.75 17.35 6.97
N GLU A 49 1.98 16.62 5.89
CA GLU A 49 0.99 16.31 4.86
C GLU A 49 -0.11 15.46 5.47
N VAL A 50 -1.33 16.00 5.49
CA VAL A 50 -2.53 15.39 6.06
C VAL A 50 -3.71 15.84 5.20
N MET A 51 -4.52 14.89 4.75
CA MET A 51 -5.71 15.17 3.96
C MET A 51 -6.74 15.98 4.75
N ASP A 52 -7.25 17.04 4.14
CA ASP A 52 -8.19 17.95 4.79
C ASP A 52 -9.65 17.43 4.77
N PRO A 53 -10.54 17.97 5.61
CA PRO A 53 -11.92 17.51 5.69
C PRO A 53 -12.70 17.66 4.38
N LYS A 54 -12.46 18.73 3.60
CA LYS A 54 -13.17 18.98 2.35
C LYS A 54 -12.84 17.90 1.32
N THR A 55 -11.58 17.52 1.23
CA THR A 55 -11.10 16.46 0.34
C THR A 55 -11.72 15.12 0.73
N ILE A 56 -11.85 14.84 2.03
CA ILE A 56 -12.53 13.64 2.54
C ILE A 56 -14.02 13.64 2.20
N ASP A 57 -14.68 14.80 2.24
CA ASP A 57 -16.08 14.91 1.79
C ASP A 57 -16.20 14.55 0.31
N THR A 58 -15.29 15.05 -0.54
CA THR A 58 -15.26 14.68 -1.97
C THR A 58 -14.95 13.20 -2.19
N VAL A 59 -14.08 12.58 -1.38
CA VAL A 59 -13.86 11.12 -1.44
C VAL A 59 -15.18 10.37 -1.22
N ILE A 60 -15.97 10.77 -0.23
CA ILE A 60 -17.27 10.15 0.04
C ILE A 60 -18.27 10.39 -1.10
N GLU A 61 -18.29 11.59 -1.70
CA GLU A 61 -19.11 11.88 -2.88
C GLU A 61 -18.74 10.97 -4.07
N VAL A 62 -17.44 10.78 -4.33
CA VAL A 62 -16.94 9.87 -5.38
C VAL A 62 -17.34 8.42 -5.10
N LEU A 63 -17.21 7.96 -3.85
CA LEU A 63 -17.64 6.61 -3.47
C LEU A 63 -19.16 6.40 -3.59
N ALA A 64 -19.96 7.44 -3.32
CA ALA A 64 -21.41 7.35 -3.41
C ALA A 64 -21.91 7.43 -4.87
N ALA A 65 -21.22 8.19 -5.71
CA ALA A 65 -21.58 8.37 -7.12
C ALA A 65 -21.06 7.24 -8.01
N GLY A 66 -19.87 6.70 -7.69
CA GLY A 66 -19.24 5.63 -8.43
C GLY A 66 -19.75 4.25 -7.99
N ALA A 67 -19.75 3.29 -8.91
CA ALA A 67 -19.95 1.87 -8.58
C ALA A 67 -18.65 1.24 -8.02
N LEU A 68 -17.96 1.96 -7.12
CA LEU A 68 -16.69 1.52 -6.55
C LEU A 68 -16.93 0.54 -5.41
N GLY A 69 -16.37 -0.67 -5.53
CA GLY A 69 -16.51 -1.72 -4.52
C GLY A 69 -15.61 -1.52 -3.30
N THR A 70 -14.48 -0.83 -3.48
CA THR A 70 -13.40 -0.81 -2.49
C THR A 70 -12.80 0.58 -2.26
N LEU A 71 -12.62 0.94 -0.99
CA LEU A 71 -11.80 2.06 -0.51
C LEU A 71 -10.52 1.49 0.15
N ASP A 72 -9.36 1.76 -0.45
CA ASP A 72 -8.05 1.31 0.05
C ASP A 72 -7.30 2.48 0.71
N LEU A 73 -7.22 2.49 2.04
CA LEU A 73 -6.62 3.56 2.82
C LEU A 73 -5.12 3.33 3.02
N THR A 74 -4.31 4.28 2.56
CA THR A 74 -2.85 4.25 2.62
C THR A 74 -2.29 5.59 3.15
N GLY A 75 -0.96 5.72 3.18
CA GLY A 75 -0.26 6.95 3.52
C GLY A 75 0.94 6.70 4.41
N GLY A 76 1.02 7.44 5.51
CA GLY A 76 2.07 7.27 6.50
C GLY A 76 1.74 6.19 7.51
N ALA A 77 0.98 6.55 8.54
CA ALA A 77 -0.04 5.64 9.01
C ALA A 77 -1.39 6.33 8.73
N PRO A 78 -2.27 5.77 7.87
CA PRO A 78 -3.55 6.40 7.51
C PRO A 78 -4.39 6.77 8.75
N GLU A 79 -4.28 5.97 9.81
CA GLU A 79 -5.00 6.10 11.07
C GLU A 79 -4.66 7.40 11.80
N MET A 80 -3.49 8.00 11.51
CA MET A 80 -3.08 9.28 12.10
C MET A 80 -3.78 10.50 11.50
N ASN A 81 -4.59 10.34 10.45
CA ASN A 81 -5.44 11.42 9.97
C ASN A 81 -6.61 11.64 10.97
N PRO A 82 -6.84 12.87 11.48
CA PRO A 82 -7.92 13.14 12.45
C PRO A 82 -9.34 12.76 11.99
N ARG A 83 -9.52 12.54 10.68
CA ARG A 83 -10.80 12.18 10.06
C ARG A 83 -10.87 10.71 9.64
N PHE A 84 -9.82 9.91 9.86
CA PHE A 84 -9.77 8.48 9.50
C PHE A 84 -11.04 7.73 9.92
N ARG A 85 -11.41 7.81 11.19
CA ARG A 85 -12.60 7.10 11.72
C ARG A 85 -13.91 7.54 11.08
N SER A 86 -14.03 8.84 10.78
CA SER A 86 -15.20 9.38 10.11
C SER A 86 -15.29 8.93 8.65
N LEU A 87 -14.14 8.86 7.96
CA LEU A 87 -14.06 8.36 6.59
C LEU A 87 -14.46 6.88 6.52
N VAL A 88 -13.89 6.04 7.40
CA VAL A 88 -14.23 4.61 7.51
C VAL A 88 -15.73 4.43 7.72
N ARG A 89 -16.32 5.05 8.74
CA ARG A 89 -17.77 4.95 9.02
C ARG A 89 -18.64 5.32 7.83
N ARG A 90 -18.31 6.44 7.16
CA ARG A 90 -19.09 6.93 6.01
C ARG A 90 -18.96 5.99 4.81
N ALA A 91 -17.76 5.47 4.52
CA ALA A 91 -17.57 4.49 3.45
C ALA A 91 -18.30 3.17 3.75
N ARG A 92 -18.22 2.66 4.98
CA ARG A 92 -18.94 1.44 5.39
C ARG A 92 -20.46 1.61 5.35
N ALA A 93 -20.98 2.78 5.70
CA ALA A 93 -22.41 3.09 5.57
C ALA A 93 -22.90 3.08 4.11
N LEU A 94 -22.01 3.29 3.13
CA LEU A 94 -22.31 3.14 1.70
C LEU A 94 -22.19 1.68 1.21
N GLY A 95 -21.84 0.74 2.09
CA GLY A 95 -21.61 -0.67 1.72
C GLY A 95 -20.24 -0.93 1.07
N VAL A 96 -19.35 0.06 1.00
CA VAL A 96 -18.03 -0.05 0.39
C VAL A 96 -17.11 -0.88 1.29
N ARG A 97 -16.33 -1.81 0.72
CA ARG A 97 -15.27 -2.54 1.43
C ARG A 97 -14.15 -1.56 1.77
N VAL A 98 -13.71 -1.53 3.02
CA VAL A 98 -12.61 -0.66 3.45
C VAL A 98 -11.40 -1.51 3.80
N ILE A 99 -10.26 -1.20 3.19
CA ILE A 99 -8.96 -1.78 3.50
C ILE A 99 -8.12 -0.72 4.22
N ASP A 100 -7.50 -1.10 5.33
CA ASP A 100 -6.55 -0.30 6.08
C ASP A 100 -5.12 -0.85 5.94
N ARG A 101 -4.22 -0.06 5.34
CA ARG A 101 -2.79 -0.40 5.20
C ARG A 101 -2.03 -0.03 6.46
N CYS A 102 -2.18 -0.89 7.44
CA CYS A 102 -1.67 -0.68 8.79
C CYS A 102 -0.17 -1.02 8.93
N ASN A 103 0.55 -0.25 9.73
CA ASN A 103 1.95 -0.52 10.07
C ASN A 103 2.15 -1.35 11.36
N LEU A 104 1.04 -1.81 11.95
CA LEU A 104 0.89 -2.53 13.24
C LEU A 104 1.24 -1.71 14.49
N THR A 105 2.38 -1.03 14.54
CA THR A 105 2.80 -0.39 15.79
C THR A 105 1.93 0.81 16.17
N ILE A 106 1.22 1.41 15.20
CA ILE A 106 0.23 2.46 15.46
C ILE A 106 -0.85 2.02 16.46
N LEU A 107 -1.22 0.74 16.50
CA LEU A 107 -2.20 0.18 17.44
C LEU A 107 -1.75 0.24 18.90
N SER A 108 -0.47 0.51 19.16
CA SER A 108 0.07 0.65 20.51
C SER A 108 0.60 2.05 20.79
N GLU A 109 0.33 3.04 19.93
CA GLU A 109 0.69 4.43 20.18
C GLU A 109 -0.31 5.11 21.14
N PRO A 110 0.14 6.05 21.98
CA PRO A 110 -0.76 6.82 22.83
C PRO A 110 -1.86 7.53 22.03
N GLY A 111 -3.12 7.36 22.45
CA GLY A 111 -4.30 7.91 21.77
C GLY A 111 -4.90 7.01 20.68
N TYR A 112 -4.37 5.80 20.49
CA TYR A 112 -4.86 4.78 19.55
C TYR A 112 -5.24 3.48 20.25
N GLU A 113 -5.42 3.49 21.57
CA GLU A 113 -5.66 2.31 22.39
C GLU A 113 -6.94 1.55 22.00
N ASP A 114 -7.95 2.25 21.47
CA ASP A 114 -9.23 1.70 21.02
C ASP A 114 -9.31 1.49 19.49
N LEU A 115 -8.19 1.68 18.77
CA LEU A 115 -8.18 1.64 17.31
C LEU A 115 -8.49 0.22 16.80
N ALA A 116 -7.94 -0.82 17.43
CA ALA A 116 -8.18 -2.20 17.03
C ALA A 116 -9.66 -2.59 17.15
N GLU A 117 -10.29 -2.24 18.26
CA GLU A 117 -11.72 -2.45 18.53
C GLU A 117 -12.58 -1.67 17.53
N PHE A 118 -12.21 -0.43 17.20
CA PHE A 118 -12.89 0.36 16.19
C PHE A 118 -12.82 -0.29 14.80
N LEU A 119 -11.64 -0.72 14.36
CA LEU A 119 -11.47 -1.37 13.05
C LEU A 119 -12.31 -2.66 12.98
N ALA A 120 -12.32 -3.45 14.06
CA ALA A 120 -13.14 -4.66 14.16
C ALA A 120 -14.64 -4.35 14.09
N ALA A 121 -15.10 -3.34 14.85
CA ALA A 121 -16.51 -2.95 14.90
C ALA A 121 -17.06 -2.47 13.55
N GLU A 122 -16.23 -1.78 12.77
CA GLU A 122 -16.58 -1.31 11.42
C GLU A 122 -16.35 -2.39 10.33
N GLY A 123 -15.79 -3.55 10.70
CA GLY A 123 -15.47 -4.65 9.79
C GLY A 123 -14.43 -4.26 8.73
N VAL A 124 -13.44 -3.47 9.13
CA VAL A 124 -12.35 -3.04 8.24
C VAL A 124 -11.41 -4.20 7.99
N GLU A 125 -11.03 -4.42 6.73
CA GLU A 125 -9.97 -5.36 6.38
C GLU A 125 -8.61 -4.74 6.66
N ILE A 126 -7.74 -5.48 7.35
CA ILE A 126 -6.39 -5.01 7.68
C ILE A 126 -5.39 -5.68 6.76
N THR A 127 -4.58 -4.88 6.06
CA THR A 127 -3.41 -5.34 5.30
C THR A 127 -2.16 -4.79 5.98
N ALA A 128 -1.59 -5.58 6.89
CA ALA A 128 -0.55 -5.15 7.81
C ALA A 128 0.86 -5.43 7.28
N SER A 129 1.75 -4.44 7.37
CA SER A 129 3.15 -4.62 6.95
C SER A 129 3.99 -5.34 8.00
N LEU A 130 4.44 -6.57 7.72
CA LEU A 130 5.33 -7.37 8.56
C LEU A 130 6.43 -8.00 7.68
N PRO A 131 7.61 -7.37 7.55
CA PRO A 131 8.61 -7.77 6.55
C PRO A 131 9.36 -9.05 6.89
N CYS A 132 9.23 -9.58 8.11
CA CYS A 132 9.74 -10.90 8.50
C CYS A 132 9.01 -11.41 9.74
N TYR A 133 8.93 -12.74 9.92
CA TYR A 133 8.52 -13.35 11.19
C TYR A 133 9.68 -13.45 12.21
N SER A 134 10.88 -13.00 11.85
CA SER A 134 12.06 -12.93 12.74
C SER A 134 12.31 -11.51 13.22
N GLN A 135 12.60 -11.38 14.53
CA GLN A 135 12.92 -10.11 15.19
C GLN A 135 14.11 -9.39 14.55
N GLU A 136 15.24 -10.10 14.38
CA GLU A 136 16.46 -9.52 13.80
C GLU A 136 16.17 -8.84 12.46
N ASN A 137 15.35 -9.50 11.63
CA ASN A 137 15.03 -9.02 10.31
C ASN A 137 14.06 -7.84 10.30
N VAL A 138 13.07 -7.83 11.20
CA VAL A 138 12.13 -6.71 11.32
C VAL A 138 12.83 -5.49 11.89
N ASP A 139 13.57 -5.66 12.99
CA ASP A 139 14.20 -4.54 13.69
C ASP A 139 15.27 -3.87 12.80
N LYS A 140 16.02 -4.65 12.02
CA LYS A 140 16.97 -4.12 11.03
C LYS A 140 16.31 -3.25 9.94
N GLN A 141 15.06 -3.51 9.58
CA GLN A 141 14.38 -2.81 8.49
C GLN A 141 13.47 -1.67 8.96
N ARG A 142 12.92 -1.79 10.17
CA ARG A 142 11.90 -0.89 10.72
C ARG A 142 12.32 -0.15 12.00
N GLY A 143 13.37 -0.60 12.68
CA GLY A 143 13.89 -0.03 13.93
C GLY A 143 13.69 -0.97 15.12
N ASP A 144 14.49 -0.77 16.16
CA ASP A 144 14.54 -1.63 17.34
C ASP A 144 13.17 -1.69 18.07
N GLY A 145 12.78 -2.89 18.50
CA GLY A 145 11.53 -3.13 19.23
C GLY A 145 10.25 -3.07 18.39
N VAL A 146 10.36 -2.83 17.08
CA VAL A 146 9.20 -2.85 16.17
C VAL A 146 8.61 -4.25 16.07
N PHE A 147 9.45 -5.30 16.09
CA PHE A 147 8.97 -6.67 16.04
C PHE A 147 8.03 -7.00 17.20
N GLU A 148 8.47 -6.78 18.45
CA GLU A 148 7.70 -7.11 19.65
C GLU A 148 6.35 -6.38 19.67
N ARG A 149 6.36 -5.08 19.31
CA ARG A 149 5.13 -4.29 19.19
C ARG A 149 4.21 -4.81 18.08
N SER A 150 4.77 -5.25 16.95
CA SER A 150 4.01 -5.82 15.84
C SER A 150 3.36 -7.14 16.23
N ILE A 151 4.07 -8.02 16.94
CA ILE A 151 3.55 -9.29 17.46
C ILE A 151 2.42 -9.04 18.47
N ALA A 152 2.61 -8.11 19.42
CA ALA A 152 1.58 -7.76 20.39
C ALA A 152 0.31 -7.22 19.72
N ALA A 153 0.46 -6.36 18.70
CA ALA A 153 -0.63 -5.84 17.89
C ALA A 153 -1.40 -6.96 17.15
N LEU A 154 -0.68 -7.89 16.52
CA LEU A 154 -1.29 -9.04 15.84
C LEU A 154 -2.05 -9.95 16.81
N GLN A 155 -1.52 -10.19 18.00
CA GLN A 155 -2.21 -10.94 19.05
C GLN A 155 -3.49 -10.23 19.51
N ALA A 156 -3.46 -8.90 19.65
CA ALA A 156 -4.66 -8.11 19.99
C ALA A 156 -5.73 -8.23 18.89
N LEU A 157 -5.34 -8.10 17.62
CA LEU A 157 -6.25 -8.29 16.49
C LEU A 157 -6.85 -9.72 16.46
N ASN A 158 -6.04 -10.76 16.66
CA ASN A 158 -6.50 -12.15 16.74
C ASN A 158 -7.49 -12.40 17.90
N LYS A 159 -7.35 -11.70 19.03
CA LYS A 159 -8.32 -11.76 20.14
C LYS A 159 -9.68 -11.19 19.72
N LEU A 160 -9.70 -10.17 18.87
CA LEU A 160 -10.92 -9.58 18.30
C LEU A 160 -11.53 -10.44 17.18
N GLY A 161 -10.80 -11.42 16.66
CA GLY A 161 -11.28 -12.37 15.65
C GLY A 161 -10.66 -12.19 14.26
N TYR A 162 -9.76 -11.22 14.07
CA TYR A 162 -9.03 -11.04 12.83
C TYR A 162 -8.21 -12.29 12.44
N GLY A 163 -8.22 -12.64 11.16
CA GLY A 163 -7.47 -13.80 10.64
C GLY A 163 -8.16 -15.14 10.86
N LYS A 164 -9.18 -15.21 11.71
CA LYS A 164 -9.84 -16.47 12.10
C LYS A 164 -10.99 -16.81 11.16
N PRO A 165 -11.15 -18.08 10.76
CA PRO A 165 -12.29 -18.52 9.96
C PRO A 165 -13.64 -18.22 10.64
N GLY A 166 -14.62 -17.77 9.87
CA GLY A 166 -16.00 -17.56 10.32
C GLY A 166 -16.28 -16.25 11.07
N THR A 167 -15.27 -15.42 11.34
CA THR A 167 -15.48 -14.11 12.01
C THR A 167 -15.84 -12.99 11.03
N GLY A 168 -15.48 -13.13 9.76
CA GLY A 168 -15.59 -12.07 8.75
C GLY A 168 -14.52 -10.98 8.87
N LEU A 169 -13.62 -11.05 9.86
CA LEU A 169 -12.55 -10.07 10.07
C LEU A 169 -11.27 -10.51 9.36
N VAL A 170 -10.95 -9.83 8.26
CA VAL A 170 -9.82 -10.17 7.39
C VAL A 170 -8.54 -9.48 7.85
N LEU A 171 -7.49 -10.27 8.05
CA LEU A 171 -6.13 -9.83 8.34
C LEU A 171 -5.17 -10.46 7.34
N ASN A 172 -4.60 -9.61 6.49
CA ASN A 172 -3.55 -9.97 5.55
C ASN A 172 -2.21 -9.39 6.03
N LEU A 173 -1.12 -10.06 5.72
CA LEU A 173 0.24 -9.60 6.01
C LEU A 173 0.97 -9.23 4.72
N VAL A 174 1.89 -8.28 4.79
CA VAL A 174 2.73 -7.87 3.65
C VAL A 174 4.20 -8.12 3.95
N TYR A 175 4.85 -8.86 3.07
CA TYR A 175 6.29 -9.09 3.07
C TYR A 175 7.00 -8.20 2.06
N ASN A 176 8.11 -7.60 2.53
CA ASN A 176 9.08 -6.89 1.71
C ASN A 176 10.46 -7.51 1.92
N PRO A 177 11.24 -7.77 0.86
CA PRO A 177 12.60 -8.27 1.02
C PRO A 177 13.49 -7.22 1.68
N GLN A 178 14.57 -7.67 2.32
CA GLN A 178 15.63 -6.76 2.76
C GLN A 178 16.57 -6.43 1.60
N GLY A 179 16.64 -5.14 1.26
CA GLY A 179 17.60 -4.65 0.27
C GLY A 179 17.14 -4.85 -1.18
N ALA A 180 18.13 -4.87 -2.08
CA ALA A 180 17.99 -4.80 -3.53
C ALA A 180 17.89 -6.19 -4.17
N VAL A 181 16.96 -7.01 -3.70
CA VAL A 181 16.73 -8.37 -4.19
C VAL A 181 15.26 -8.59 -4.54
N LEU A 182 14.98 -9.61 -5.34
CA LEU A 182 13.61 -10.08 -5.55
C LEU A 182 13.17 -10.97 -4.37
N PRO A 183 11.90 -10.89 -3.98
CA PRO A 183 11.37 -11.74 -2.92
C PRO A 183 11.26 -13.20 -3.37
N PRO A 184 11.20 -14.17 -2.43
CA PRO A 184 10.89 -15.56 -2.74
C PRO A 184 9.43 -15.72 -3.18
N GLY A 185 9.06 -16.94 -3.62
CA GLY A 185 7.70 -17.24 -4.06
C GLY A 185 6.68 -17.12 -2.92
N GLN A 186 5.55 -16.43 -3.19
CA GLN A 186 4.53 -16.13 -2.18
C GLN A 186 3.93 -17.37 -1.52
N GLN A 187 3.64 -18.43 -2.28
CA GLN A 187 2.96 -19.62 -1.72
C GLN A 187 3.79 -20.30 -0.62
N GLN A 188 5.08 -20.53 -0.87
CA GLN A 188 5.97 -21.13 0.12
C GLN A 188 6.17 -20.17 1.30
N LEU A 189 6.39 -18.88 1.01
CA LEU A 189 6.59 -17.89 2.07
C LEU A 189 5.36 -17.73 2.96
N GLU A 190 4.15 -17.78 2.40
CA GLU A 190 2.90 -17.75 3.17
C GLU A 190 2.80 -18.95 4.11
N ALA A 191 3.12 -20.15 3.62
CA ALA A 191 3.12 -21.36 4.43
C ALA A 191 4.12 -21.26 5.59
N ASP A 192 5.32 -20.75 5.32
CA ASP A 192 6.35 -20.54 6.34
C ASP A 192 5.88 -19.50 7.37
N TYR A 193 5.32 -18.37 6.94
CA TYR A 193 4.76 -17.36 7.85
C TYR A 193 3.66 -17.94 8.74
N LYS A 194 2.71 -18.68 8.17
CA LYS A 194 1.62 -19.30 8.92
C LYS A 194 2.16 -20.27 9.98
N LYS A 195 3.13 -21.09 9.61
CA LYS A 195 3.77 -22.05 10.53
C LYS A 195 4.50 -21.33 11.67
N GLU A 196 5.40 -20.41 11.34
CA GLU A 196 6.28 -19.76 12.31
C GLU A 196 5.48 -18.85 13.26
N LEU A 197 4.56 -18.04 12.73
CA LEU A 197 3.74 -17.15 13.56
C LEU A 197 2.76 -17.90 14.47
N ALA A 198 2.18 -19.01 14.00
CA ALA A 198 1.35 -19.87 14.83
C ALA A 198 2.17 -20.56 15.93
N ALA A 199 3.30 -21.18 15.57
CA ALA A 199 4.12 -21.96 16.50
C ALA A 199 4.76 -21.12 17.60
N HIS A 200 5.23 -19.91 17.27
CA HIS A 200 5.98 -19.07 18.20
C HIS A 200 5.12 -18.04 18.94
N PHE A 201 4.00 -17.61 18.34
CA PHE A 201 3.22 -16.48 18.86
C PHE A 201 1.71 -16.73 18.93
N GLY A 202 1.22 -17.87 18.43
CA GLY A 202 -0.21 -18.18 18.38
C GLY A 202 -1.00 -17.25 17.46
N ILE A 203 -0.37 -16.75 16.38
CA ILE A 203 -0.98 -15.81 15.44
C ILE A 203 -1.47 -16.52 14.19
N GLU A 204 -2.70 -16.21 13.79
CA GLU A 204 -3.35 -16.61 12.54
C GLU A 204 -3.62 -15.38 11.64
N PHE A 205 -3.60 -15.57 10.33
CA PHE A 205 -3.91 -14.55 9.32
C PHE A 205 -4.43 -15.21 8.03
N ASN A 206 -5.10 -14.43 7.17
CA ASN A 206 -5.75 -14.93 5.96
C ASN A 206 -4.75 -15.18 4.83
N GLN A 207 -4.07 -14.12 4.35
CA GLN A 207 -3.15 -14.19 3.20
C GLN A 207 -1.85 -13.42 3.46
N LEU A 208 -0.77 -13.85 2.81
CA LEU A 208 0.49 -13.12 2.74
C LEU A 208 0.64 -12.52 1.35
N PHE A 209 0.87 -11.21 1.28
CA PHE A 209 1.18 -10.49 0.05
C PHE A 209 2.66 -10.21 -0.02
N VAL A 210 3.30 -10.72 -1.07
CA VAL A 210 4.72 -10.51 -1.34
C VAL A 210 4.90 -9.36 -2.31
N ILE A 211 5.68 -8.36 -1.89
CA ILE A 211 5.95 -7.19 -2.73
C ILE A 211 7.44 -6.94 -2.93
N VAL A 212 7.76 -6.38 -4.09
CA VAL A 212 9.11 -5.93 -4.45
C VAL A 212 9.32 -4.51 -3.91
N ASN A 213 10.51 -4.20 -3.41
CA ASN A 213 10.83 -2.85 -2.98
C ASN A 213 10.91 -1.90 -4.19
N MET A 214 9.98 -0.96 -4.29
CA MET A 214 9.99 -0.02 -5.41
C MET A 214 11.19 0.94 -5.33
N PRO A 215 11.94 1.15 -6.43
CA PRO A 215 13.16 1.97 -6.47
C PRO A 215 12.85 3.49 -6.43
N ILE A 216 12.00 3.91 -5.50
CA ILE A 216 11.51 5.28 -5.36
C ILE A 216 11.72 5.78 -3.93
N GLN A 217 11.65 7.10 -3.74
CA GLN A 217 11.68 7.76 -2.44
C GLN A 217 12.83 7.27 -1.54
N ARG A 218 12.56 6.75 -0.34
CA ARG A 218 13.61 6.39 0.62
C ARG A 218 14.49 5.24 0.14
N PHE A 219 13.88 4.15 -0.32
CA PHE A 219 14.62 3.00 -0.82
C PHE A 219 15.42 3.35 -2.08
N GLY A 220 14.79 4.05 -3.04
CA GLY A 220 15.47 4.53 -4.24
C GLY A 220 16.63 5.48 -3.93
N SER A 221 16.46 6.39 -2.96
CA SER A 221 17.54 7.26 -2.50
C SER A 221 18.70 6.47 -1.90
N THR A 222 18.43 5.41 -1.13
CA THR A 222 19.48 4.52 -0.59
C THR A 222 20.23 3.81 -1.71
N LEU A 223 19.53 3.30 -2.73
CA LEU A 223 20.15 2.68 -3.89
C LEU A 223 21.09 3.64 -4.63
N VAL A 224 20.67 4.89 -4.83
CA VAL A 224 21.51 5.92 -5.47
C VAL A 224 22.75 6.20 -4.63
N SER A 225 22.60 6.44 -3.33
CA SER A 225 23.74 6.75 -2.45
C SER A 225 24.74 5.60 -2.35
N LYS A 226 24.30 4.35 -2.55
CA LYS A 226 25.16 3.16 -2.56
C LYS A 226 25.68 2.77 -3.96
N GLY A 227 25.32 3.51 -5.01
CA GLY A 227 25.68 3.16 -6.39
C GLY A 227 24.98 1.90 -6.93
N GLN A 228 23.92 1.43 -6.30
CA GLN A 228 23.22 0.16 -6.62
C GLN A 228 21.97 0.35 -7.48
N PHE A 229 21.60 1.60 -7.80
CA PHE A 229 20.34 1.89 -8.49
C PHE A 229 20.23 1.22 -9.87
N HIS A 230 21.29 1.33 -10.69
CA HIS A 230 21.28 0.78 -12.04
C HIS A 230 21.28 -0.75 -12.03
N ASP A 231 22.06 -1.39 -11.16
CA ASP A 231 22.08 -2.85 -11.01
C ASP A 231 20.72 -3.38 -10.55
N TYR A 232 20.08 -2.70 -9.61
CA TYR A 232 18.74 -3.09 -9.17
C TYR A 232 17.70 -2.91 -10.28
N MET A 233 17.75 -1.82 -11.04
CA MET A 233 16.89 -1.65 -12.21
C MET A 233 17.12 -2.73 -13.27
N ALA A 234 18.37 -3.13 -13.50
CA ALA A 234 18.71 -4.22 -14.41
C ALA A 234 18.13 -5.56 -13.91
N LEU A 235 18.20 -5.84 -12.60
CA LEU A 235 17.57 -7.00 -11.97
C LEU A 235 16.05 -7.04 -12.23
N LEU A 236 15.35 -5.92 -11.99
CA LEU A 236 13.91 -5.84 -12.21
C LEU A 236 13.54 -6.09 -13.68
N LYS A 237 14.27 -5.46 -14.62
CA LYS A 237 14.04 -5.63 -16.06
C LYS A 237 14.36 -7.05 -16.53
N ALA A 238 15.43 -7.66 -16.04
CA ALA A 238 15.82 -9.03 -16.40
C ALA A 238 14.82 -10.09 -15.91
N ASN A 239 14.02 -9.76 -14.89
CA ASN A 239 13.02 -10.66 -14.32
C ASN A 239 11.58 -10.24 -14.68
N TYR A 240 11.41 -9.32 -15.62
CA TYR A 240 10.10 -8.92 -16.14
C TYR A 240 9.35 -10.13 -16.71
N LEU A 241 8.11 -10.34 -16.27
CA LEU A 241 7.21 -11.33 -16.86
C LEU A 241 5.96 -10.64 -17.41
N GLU A 242 5.72 -10.79 -18.71
CA GLU A 242 4.56 -10.19 -19.38
C GLU A 242 3.21 -10.68 -18.83
N LYS A 243 3.13 -11.95 -18.40
CA LYS A 243 1.94 -12.51 -17.74
C LYS A 243 1.47 -11.69 -16.53
N ASN A 244 2.37 -10.96 -15.87
CA ASN A 244 2.03 -10.16 -14.69
C ASN A 244 1.31 -8.85 -15.06
N LEU A 245 1.39 -8.39 -16.32
CA LEU A 245 0.73 -7.14 -16.75
C LEU A 245 -0.78 -7.16 -16.55
N ASP A 246 -1.42 -8.32 -16.59
CA ASP A 246 -2.86 -8.43 -16.42
C ASP A 246 -3.31 -8.38 -14.96
N GLY A 247 -2.39 -8.59 -14.01
CA GLY A 247 -2.66 -8.58 -12.58
C GLY A 247 -2.30 -7.27 -11.87
N VAL A 248 -1.60 -6.33 -12.51
CA VAL A 248 -1.16 -5.10 -11.82
C VAL A 248 -2.35 -4.24 -11.37
N MET A 249 -2.30 -3.77 -10.13
CA MET A 249 -3.43 -3.09 -9.47
C MET A 249 -3.88 -1.80 -10.16
N CYS A 250 -2.97 -1.06 -10.81
CA CYS A 250 -3.29 0.20 -11.48
C CYS A 250 -4.29 0.04 -12.64
N ARG A 251 -4.64 -1.19 -13.02
CA ARG A 251 -5.66 -1.47 -14.02
C ARG A 251 -7.08 -1.31 -13.50
N THR A 252 -7.33 -1.46 -12.21
CA THR A 252 -8.68 -1.42 -11.61
C THR A 252 -8.76 -0.41 -10.46
N LEU A 253 -7.74 0.42 -10.32
CA LEU A 253 -7.57 1.36 -9.22
C LEU A 253 -7.16 2.74 -9.72
N VAL A 254 -7.59 3.76 -8.99
CA VAL A 254 -7.05 5.12 -9.05
C VAL A 254 -6.60 5.50 -7.65
N SER A 255 -5.44 6.12 -7.57
CA SER A 255 -4.84 6.62 -6.33
C SER A 255 -5.04 8.12 -6.19
N VAL A 256 -5.33 8.57 -4.99
CA VAL A 256 -5.64 9.96 -4.64
C VAL A 256 -4.63 10.42 -3.59
N ASP A 257 -3.93 11.52 -3.85
CA ASP A 257 -3.06 12.12 -2.83
C ASP A 257 -3.83 12.89 -1.75
N TRP A 258 -3.11 13.30 -0.71
CA TRP A 258 -3.68 14.03 0.42
C TRP A 258 -4.30 15.40 0.04
N GLN A 259 -4.03 15.91 -1.17
CA GLN A 259 -4.62 17.15 -1.71
C GLN A 259 -5.78 16.87 -2.67
N GLY A 260 -6.08 15.60 -2.96
CA GLY A 260 -7.14 15.16 -3.86
C GLY A 260 -6.72 15.01 -5.33
N TYR A 261 -5.43 15.09 -5.67
CA TYR A 261 -4.99 14.85 -7.07
C TYR A 261 -4.92 13.36 -7.40
N LEU A 262 -5.19 13.04 -8.67
CA LEU A 262 -5.34 11.66 -9.14
C LEU A 262 -4.09 11.12 -9.84
N TYR A 263 -3.79 9.86 -9.55
CA TYR A 263 -2.67 9.07 -10.06
C TYR A 263 -3.13 7.63 -10.34
N ASP A 264 -2.43 6.90 -11.21
CA ASP A 264 -2.83 5.51 -11.51
C ASP A 264 -2.54 4.52 -10.38
N CYS A 265 -1.61 4.86 -9.48
CA CYS A 265 -1.26 4.08 -8.30
C CYS A 265 -0.43 4.92 -7.31
N ASP A 266 -0.26 4.43 -6.08
CA ASP A 266 0.55 5.09 -5.03
C ASP A 266 2.01 5.30 -5.47
N PHE A 267 2.57 4.44 -6.34
CA PHE A 267 3.94 4.64 -6.85
C PHE A 267 4.02 5.81 -7.83
N ASN A 268 3.04 5.95 -8.72
CA ASN A 268 2.91 7.12 -9.60
C ASN A 268 2.71 8.39 -8.77
N GLN A 269 1.89 8.31 -7.72
CA GLN A 269 1.71 9.40 -6.74
C GLN A 269 3.04 9.83 -6.15
N MET A 270 3.83 8.87 -5.65
CA MET A 270 5.14 9.15 -5.05
C MET A 270 6.18 9.65 -6.05
N LEU A 271 5.97 9.48 -7.35
CA LEU A 271 6.82 10.04 -8.40
C LEU A 271 6.29 11.36 -8.97
N GLY A 272 5.11 11.82 -8.54
CA GLY A 272 4.45 13.00 -9.10
C GLY A 272 4.04 12.81 -10.56
N MET A 273 3.53 11.62 -10.90
CA MET A 273 3.11 11.23 -12.26
C MET A 273 1.56 11.20 -12.36
N PRO A 274 0.89 12.32 -12.69
CA PRO A 274 -0.57 12.38 -12.67
C PRO A 274 -1.19 11.36 -13.63
N ALA A 275 -2.37 10.84 -13.27
CA ALA A 275 -3.13 9.99 -14.17
C ALA A 275 -3.58 10.81 -15.40
N PRO A 276 -3.61 10.23 -16.61
CA PRO A 276 -4.09 10.92 -17.81
C PRO A 276 -5.63 10.88 -17.88
N ILE A 277 -6.30 11.56 -16.94
CA ILE A 277 -7.77 11.62 -16.81
C ILE A 277 -8.30 12.96 -17.33
N GLY A 278 -9.37 12.93 -18.14
CA GLY A 278 -10.09 14.12 -18.59
C GLY A 278 -9.27 15.11 -19.44
N GLY A 279 -8.06 14.75 -19.88
CA GLY A 279 -7.13 15.66 -20.56
C GLY A 279 -6.54 16.74 -19.65
N ALA A 280 -6.80 16.70 -18.35
CA ALA A 280 -6.27 17.65 -17.39
C ALA A 280 -4.79 17.38 -17.11
N LEU A 281 -4.00 18.45 -16.94
CA LEU A 281 -2.59 18.33 -16.55
C LEU A 281 -2.42 17.77 -15.13
N ARG A 282 -3.37 18.07 -14.25
CA ARG A 282 -3.41 17.64 -12.84
C ARG A 282 -4.85 17.34 -12.46
N PRO A 283 -5.38 16.16 -12.82
CA PRO A 283 -6.74 15.80 -12.47
C PRO A 283 -6.92 15.70 -10.95
N HIS A 284 -8.13 16.01 -10.49
CA HIS A 284 -8.54 16.06 -9.09
C HIS A 284 -9.76 15.16 -8.88
N LEU A 285 -10.07 14.80 -7.63
CA LEU A 285 -11.21 13.94 -7.27
C LEU A 285 -12.51 14.29 -7.99
N ASP A 286 -12.83 15.58 -8.14
CA ASP A 286 -14.02 16.05 -8.84
C ASP A 286 -14.10 15.55 -10.31
N ASP A 287 -12.96 15.26 -10.94
CA ASP A 287 -12.91 14.75 -12.31
C ASP A 287 -13.46 13.32 -12.40
N LEU A 288 -13.40 12.52 -11.32
CA LEU A 288 -14.02 11.18 -11.27
C LEU A 288 -15.55 11.26 -11.28
N LEU A 289 -16.14 12.41 -10.92
CA LEU A 289 -17.58 12.63 -10.99
C LEU A 289 -18.05 13.06 -12.38
N ARG A 290 -17.12 13.48 -13.25
CA ARG A 290 -17.42 14.12 -14.55
C ARG A 290 -16.97 13.29 -15.74
N HIS A 291 -16.02 12.39 -15.53
CA HIS A 291 -15.38 11.63 -16.59
C HIS A 291 -15.44 10.14 -16.31
N ASP A 292 -15.80 9.38 -17.33
CA ASP A 292 -15.52 7.95 -17.35
C ASP A 292 -14.01 7.75 -17.52
N VAL A 293 -13.41 7.00 -16.61
CA VAL A 293 -11.97 6.73 -16.58
C VAL A 293 -11.63 5.32 -17.08
N ASP A 294 -12.65 4.51 -17.36
CA ASP A 294 -12.49 3.15 -17.86
C ASP A 294 -11.82 3.18 -19.25
N CYS A 295 -11.06 2.12 -19.56
CA CYS A 295 -10.30 1.98 -20.80
C CYS A 295 -9.24 3.09 -21.08
N GLY A 296 -9.05 4.04 -20.16
CA GLY A 296 -8.04 5.09 -20.25
C GLY A 296 -6.61 4.54 -20.19
N SER A 297 -5.65 5.33 -20.67
CA SER A 297 -4.24 5.02 -20.51
C SER A 297 -3.80 5.12 -19.04
N ILE A 298 -2.73 4.40 -18.71
CA ILE A 298 -2.06 4.45 -17.41
C ILE A 298 -0.68 5.06 -17.62
N ALA A 299 -0.29 6.01 -16.79
CA ALA A 299 1.06 6.58 -16.82
C ALA A 299 2.07 5.51 -16.38
N ILE A 300 3.15 5.35 -17.16
CA ILE A 300 4.17 4.33 -16.94
C ILE A 300 5.57 4.95 -16.86
N ALA A 301 6.44 4.29 -16.11
CA ALA A 301 7.87 4.59 -16.01
C ALA A 301 8.61 3.30 -15.62
N ASP A 302 9.95 3.35 -15.56
CA ASP A 302 10.74 2.15 -15.31
C ASP A 302 10.47 1.48 -13.95
N HIS A 303 9.94 2.20 -12.95
CA HIS A 303 9.55 1.59 -11.69
C HIS A 303 8.43 0.54 -11.86
N CYS A 304 7.64 0.60 -12.94
CA CYS A 304 6.58 -0.37 -13.24
C CYS A 304 7.15 -1.79 -13.44
N TYR A 305 8.43 -1.94 -13.83
CA TYR A 305 9.10 -3.24 -13.84
C TYR A 305 9.15 -3.88 -12.45
N GLY A 306 9.17 -3.11 -11.37
CA GLY A 306 9.07 -3.64 -10.01
C GLY A 306 7.74 -4.36 -9.74
N CYS A 307 6.65 -3.91 -10.37
CA CYS A 307 5.32 -4.51 -10.20
C CYS A 307 5.16 -5.82 -10.99
N THR A 308 6.01 -6.07 -11.97
CA THR A 308 5.91 -7.20 -12.90
C THR A 308 7.12 -8.12 -12.91
N ALA A 309 8.16 -7.80 -12.13
CA ALA A 309 9.33 -8.65 -11.95
C ALA A 309 9.04 -9.86 -11.07
N GLY A 310 9.63 -11.01 -11.40
CA GLY A 310 9.46 -12.26 -10.64
C GLY A 310 7.99 -12.69 -10.62
N GLN A 311 7.45 -12.95 -9.43
CA GLN A 311 6.03 -13.34 -9.29
C GLN A 311 5.04 -12.16 -9.47
N GLY A 312 5.55 -10.98 -9.82
CA GLY A 312 4.75 -9.75 -9.79
C GLY A 312 4.55 -9.27 -8.36
N SER A 313 4.24 -7.99 -8.23
CA SER A 313 4.07 -7.32 -6.96
C SER A 313 2.94 -6.32 -7.10
N SER A 314 1.78 -6.67 -6.56
CA SER A 314 0.71 -5.73 -6.30
C SER A 314 0.50 -5.58 -4.80
N CYS A 315 -0.15 -4.51 -4.39
CA CYS A 315 -0.55 -4.36 -2.99
C CYS A 315 -1.67 -5.34 -2.57
N GLY A 316 -2.07 -6.27 -3.46
CA GLY A 316 -2.87 -7.49 -3.20
C GLY A 316 -2.08 -8.80 -3.41
N GLY A 317 -0.74 -8.75 -3.45
CA GLY A 317 0.15 -9.91 -3.54
C GLY A 317 0.72 -10.20 -4.93
N ALA A 318 1.35 -11.38 -5.02
CA ALA A 318 1.89 -11.98 -6.23
C ALA A 318 0.79 -12.17 -7.29
N LEU A 319 1.16 -11.98 -8.55
CA LEU A 319 0.25 -11.95 -9.69
C LEU A 319 0.26 -13.25 -10.49
N ALA A 320 1.30 -14.08 -10.33
CA ALA A 320 1.45 -15.33 -11.05
C ALA A 320 2.51 -16.27 -10.43
#